data_AF-A0A085LI75-F1
#
_entry.id   AF-A0A085LI75-F1
#
_cell.length_a   1.000
_cell.length_b   1.000
_cell.length_c   1.000
_cell.angle_alpha   90.00
_cell.angle_beta   90.00
_cell.angle_gamma   90.00
#
_symmetry.space_group_name_H-M   'P 1'
#
loop_
_entity.id
_entity.type
_entity.pdbx_description
1 polymer ?
#
loop_
_entity_poly.entity_id
_entity_poly.type
_entity_poly.pdbx_seq_one_letter_code
_entity_poly.pdbx_strand_id
1 'polypeptide(L)'
;MHLHSLTFQAIGPFAGRHHVDLAALGASGIYLLEGPTGAGKSTIIDAIVFALYGKVASDAASDDRLRSAFAGPDVESYVDLVLEVPAGVFRVRRTPEYRRPKKRGTGTTTQQASVRLWRLAEVPPTDAPDAVEDAAGELLSARLDEAGDEIRRLVGLDRRQLVQTVVLPQGEFATFLRAKPEDRAVLLQKVFGTELYHRAAARLAELARAARSRTDAARQGVVAFIIQLYMLGEEDGR
;
A
#
# COMPACT_ATOMS: atom_id res chain seq x y z
N MET A 1 -3.03 -4.83 -10.59
CA MET A 1 -1.76 -5.34 -10.05
C MET A 1 -1.83 -6.85 -10.10
N HIS A 2 -0.89 -7.49 -10.77
CA HIS A 2 -0.76 -8.95 -10.83
C HIS A 2 0.53 -9.35 -10.11
N LEU A 3 0.47 -10.40 -9.29
CA LEU A 3 1.64 -10.95 -8.62
C LEU A 3 2.07 -12.19 -9.41
N HIS A 4 3.33 -12.24 -9.83
CA HIS A 4 3.84 -13.31 -10.70
C HIS A 4 4.57 -14.38 -9.93
N SER A 5 5.49 -13.98 -9.05
CA SER A 5 6.24 -14.92 -8.22
C SER A 5 6.65 -14.32 -6.90
N LEU A 6 6.75 -15.18 -5.89
CA LEU A 6 7.20 -14.83 -4.55
C LEU A 6 8.23 -15.85 -4.08
N THR A 7 9.46 -15.39 -3.85
CA THR A 7 10.52 -16.18 -3.22
C THR A 7 10.85 -15.58 -1.87
N PHE A 8 10.99 -16.40 -0.84
CA PHE A 8 11.41 -15.92 0.47
C PHE A 8 12.27 -16.96 1.19
N GLN A 9 13.14 -16.48 2.07
CA GLN A 9 14.04 -17.34 2.84
C GLN A 9 14.13 -16.87 4.28
N ALA A 10 14.13 -17.81 5.22
CA ALA A 10 14.24 -17.53 6.65
C ALA A 10 13.21 -16.49 7.14
N ILE A 11 11.94 -16.68 6.77
CA ILE A 11 10.80 -15.80 7.12
C ILE A 11 9.72 -16.59 7.90
N GLY A 12 9.30 -16.08 9.06
CA GLY A 12 8.28 -16.70 9.92
C GLY A 12 8.56 -18.17 10.25
N PRO A 13 7.64 -19.14 10.01
CA PRO A 13 7.92 -20.55 10.27
C PRO A 13 8.82 -21.20 9.22
N PHE A 14 9.18 -20.49 8.14
CA PHE A 14 9.93 -21.04 7.02
C PHE A 14 11.43 -20.76 7.16
N ALA A 15 12.20 -21.77 7.57
CA ALA A 15 13.65 -21.66 7.75
C ALA A 15 14.44 -21.62 6.43
N GLY A 16 13.95 -22.36 5.42
CA GLY A 16 14.60 -22.53 4.13
C GLY A 16 14.18 -21.49 3.09
N ARG A 17 14.67 -21.67 1.85
CA ARG A 17 14.20 -20.94 0.66
C ARG A 17 12.91 -21.59 0.17
N HIS A 18 11.87 -20.80 0.00
CA HIS A 18 10.59 -21.22 -0.54
C HIS A 18 10.22 -20.32 -1.71
N HIS A 19 9.62 -20.92 -2.73
CA HIS A 19 9.20 -20.25 -3.94
C HIS A 19 7.73 -20.58 -4.22
N VAL A 20 6.97 -19.56 -4.60
CA VAL A 20 5.55 -19.66 -4.94
C VAL A 20 5.35 -19.03 -6.30
N ASP A 21 4.98 -19.84 -7.28
CA ASP A 21 4.52 -19.38 -8.58
C ASP A 21 3.07 -18.87 -8.45
N LEU A 22 2.92 -17.55 -8.31
CA LEU A 22 1.63 -16.90 -8.13
C LEU A 22 0.88 -16.77 -9.47
N ALA A 23 1.61 -16.73 -10.60
CA ALA A 23 1.02 -16.71 -11.93
C ALA A 23 0.30 -18.03 -12.23
N ALA A 24 0.93 -19.17 -11.93
CA ALA A 24 0.31 -20.49 -12.09
C ALA A 24 -0.92 -20.65 -11.18
N LEU A 25 -0.84 -20.20 -9.92
CA LEU A 25 -1.97 -20.23 -8.99
C LEU A 25 -3.11 -19.26 -9.41
N GLY A 26 -2.76 -18.14 -10.02
CA GLY A 26 -3.70 -17.12 -10.48
C GLY A 26 -4.44 -17.48 -11.78
N ALA A 27 -3.98 -18.50 -12.52
CA ALA A 27 -4.57 -18.88 -13.82
C ALA A 27 -6.06 -19.25 -13.73
N SER A 28 -6.50 -19.85 -12.61
CA SER A 28 -7.91 -20.17 -12.33
C SER A 28 -8.71 -19.03 -11.70
N GLY A 29 -8.07 -17.89 -11.41
CA GLY A 29 -8.66 -16.71 -10.75
C GLY A 29 -8.89 -16.87 -9.23
N ILE A 30 -8.89 -18.10 -8.70
CA ILE A 30 -9.03 -18.40 -7.27
C ILE A 30 -8.06 -19.54 -6.92
N TYR A 31 -7.34 -19.36 -5.81
CA TYR A 31 -6.52 -20.39 -5.18
C TYR A 31 -6.70 -20.38 -3.66
N LEU A 32 -6.45 -21.54 -3.02
CA LEU A 32 -6.64 -21.75 -1.59
C LEU A 32 -5.30 -22.00 -0.91
N LEU A 33 -5.00 -21.22 0.13
CA LEU A 33 -3.92 -21.51 1.08
C LEU A 33 -4.48 -22.36 2.22
N GLU A 34 -4.29 -23.67 2.16
CA GLU A 34 -4.73 -24.62 3.19
C GLU A 34 -3.57 -25.05 4.10
N GLY A 35 -3.89 -25.29 5.38
CA GLY A 35 -2.94 -25.85 6.36
C GLY A 35 -3.39 -25.60 7.79
N PRO A 36 -2.79 -26.26 8.80
CA PRO A 36 -3.13 -26.05 10.20
C PRO A 36 -2.82 -24.62 10.67
N THR A 37 -3.39 -24.22 11.81
CA THR A 37 -3.03 -22.96 12.47
C THR A 37 -1.53 -22.99 12.81
N GLY A 38 -0.82 -21.90 12.50
CA GLY A 38 0.63 -21.81 12.68
C GLY A 38 1.47 -22.31 11.50
N ALA A 39 0.86 -22.89 10.45
CA ALA A 39 1.59 -23.37 9.26
C ALA A 39 2.24 -22.27 8.38
N GLY A 40 2.06 -21.00 8.71
CA GLY A 40 2.67 -19.89 7.95
C GLY A 40 1.81 -19.32 6.82
N LYS A 41 0.50 -19.64 6.75
CA LYS A 41 -0.43 -19.04 5.77
C LYS A 41 -0.39 -17.51 5.81
N SER A 42 -0.50 -16.93 7.00
CA SER A 42 -0.39 -15.48 7.19
C SER A 42 1.01 -14.96 6.88
N THR A 43 2.05 -15.78 7.05
CA THR A 43 3.44 -15.40 6.73
C THR A 43 3.65 -15.20 5.22
N ILE A 44 3.01 -16.02 4.37
CA ILE A 44 3.07 -15.82 2.91
C ILE A 44 2.49 -14.45 2.54
N ILE A 45 1.36 -14.11 3.16
CA ILE A 45 0.71 -12.82 3.02
C ILE A 45 1.61 -11.68 3.54
N ASP A 46 2.16 -11.83 4.75
CA ASP A 46 3.08 -10.87 5.35
C ASP A 46 4.33 -10.66 4.49
N ALA A 47 4.83 -11.70 3.81
CA ALA A 47 5.96 -11.60 2.90
C ALA A 47 5.63 -10.70 1.70
N ILE A 48 4.43 -10.83 1.11
CA ILE A 48 3.98 -9.94 0.02
C ILE A 48 3.91 -8.49 0.51
N VAL A 49 3.26 -8.25 1.66
CA VAL A 49 3.13 -6.90 2.24
C VAL A 49 4.51 -6.32 2.59
N PHE A 50 5.40 -7.15 3.13
CA PHE A 50 6.77 -6.77 3.46
C PHE A 50 7.55 -6.41 2.20
N ALA A 51 7.49 -7.20 1.13
CA ALA A 51 8.16 -6.89 -0.13
C ALA A 51 7.75 -5.51 -0.66
N LEU A 52 6.46 -5.18 -0.60
CA LEU A 52 5.95 -3.91 -1.08
C LEU A 52 6.31 -2.74 -0.15
N TYR A 53 6.07 -2.87 1.15
CA TYR A 53 6.07 -1.72 2.07
C TYR A 53 7.17 -1.75 3.14
N GLY A 54 8.00 -2.80 3.18
CA GLY A 54 9.03 -2.99 4.20
C GLY A 54 8.48 -3.23 5.61
N LYS A 55 7.19 -3.53 5.73
CA LYS A 55 6.47 -3.81 6.98
C LYS A 55 5.49 -4.96 6.76
N VAL A 56 5.18 -5.69 7.81
CA VAL A 56 4.20 -6.79 7.78
C VAL A 56 2.75 -6.28 7.81
N ALA A 57 1.78 -7.16 7.55
CA ALA A 57 0.36 -6.79 7.49
C ALA A 57 -0.21 -6.43 8.87
N SER A 58 0.23 -7.14 9.92
CA SER A 58 -0.21 -6.88 11.29
C SER A 58 0.66 -5.83 11.99
N ASP A 59 0.07 -4.71 12.39
CA ASP A 59 0.76 -3.68 13.20
C ASP A 59 1.20 -4.19 14.59
N ALA A 60 0.62 -5.32 15.06
CA ALA A 60 0.97 -5.95 16.34
C ALA A 60 2.20 -6.89 16.23
N ALA A 61 2.64 -7.22 15.02
CA ALA A 61 3.85 -8.00 14.80
C ALA A 61 5.04 -7.04 14.69
N SER A 62 6.00 -7.15 15.59
CA SER A 62 7.28 -6.42 15.46
C SER A 62 8.03 -6.91 14.22
N ASP A 63 8.75 -6.03 13.53
CA ASP A 63 9.62 -6.39 12.39
C ASP A 63 10.64 -7.49 12.76
N ASP A 64 11.00 -7.55 14.05
CA ASP A 64 11.87 -8.58 14.66
C ASP A 64 11.29 -10.01 14.55
N ARG A 65 9.97 -10.16 14.35
CA ARG A 65 9.30 -11.46 14.13
C ARG A 65 9.29 -11.91 12.68
N LEU A 66 9.69 -11.06 11.74
CA LEU A 66 9.68 -11.45 10.33
C LEU A 66 10.74 -12.53 10.08
N ARG A 67 11.93 -12.42 10.70
CA ARG A 67 12.95 -13.45 10.60
C ARG A 67 12.50 -14.74 11.27
N SER A 68 12.74 -15.87 10.60
CA SER A 68 12.46 -17.19 11.15
C SER A 68 13.37 -17.52 12.34
N ALA A 69 12.77 -17.90 13.46
CA ALA A 69 13.48 -18.44 14.62
C ALA A 69 14.07 -19.84 14.35
N PHE A 70 13.61 -20.52 13.30
CA PHE A 70 14.07 -21.85 12.90
C PHE A 70 15.26 -21.79 11.94
N ALA A 71 15.60 -20.61 11.42
CA ALA A 71 16.72 -20.44 10.52
C ALA A 71 18.06 -20.36 11.26
N GLY A 72 19.10 -20.98 10.68
CA GLY A 72 20.48 -20.82 11.16
C GLY A 72 20.89 -19.34 11.21
N PRO A 73 21.73 -18.94 12.17
CA PRO A 73 22.03 -17.52 12.43
C PRO A 73 22.75 -16.81 11.28
N ASP A 74 23.43 -17.57 10.41
CA ASP A 74 24.14 -17.13 9.21
C ASP A 74 23.27 -17.14 7.93
N VAL A 75 22.11 -17.80 7.97
CA VAL A 75 21.17 -17.86 6.83
C VAL A 75 20.59 -16.47 6.56
N GLU A 76 20.66 -16.03 5.30
CA GLU A 76 20.07 -14.76 4.87
C GLU A 76 18.55 -14.79 4.98
N SER A 77 17.97 -13.74 5.57
CA SER A 77 16.53 -13.50 5.50
C SER A 77 16.21 -12.53 4.36
N TYR A 78 15.33 -12.92 3.45
CA TYR A 78 14.86 -12.01 2.40
C TYR A 78 13.49 -12.42 1.86
N VAL A 79 12.85 -11.47 1.18
CA VAL A 79 11.70 -11.66 0.32
C VAL A 79 11.99 -11.04 -1.04
N ASP A 80 11.67 -11.74 -2.12
CA ASP A 80 11.82 -11.34 -3.50
C ASP A 80 10.47 -11.52 -4.21
N LEU A 81 9.89 -10.43 -4.70
CA LEU A 81 8.55 -10.39 -5.30
C LEU A 81 8.64 -9.85 -6.72
N VAL A 82 8.06 -10.57 -7.67
CA VAL A 82 7.81 -10.06 -9.03
C VAL A 82 6.33 -9.71 -9.15
N LEU A 83 6.07 -8.48 -9.59
CA LEU A 83 4.73 -7.98 -9.81
C LEU A 83 4.62 -7.20 -11.12
N GLU A 84 3.41 -7.09 -11.63
CA GLU A 84 3.07 -6.29 -12.79
C GLU A 84 1.95 -5.30 -12.44
N VAL A 85 2.18 -4.06 -12.86
CA VAL A 85 1.25 -2.94 -12.76
C VAL A 85 1.13 -2.30 -14.16
N PRO A 86 0.17 -1.40 -14.42
CA PRO A 86 0.05 -0.77 -15.73
C PRO A 86 1.33 -0.07 -16.23
N ALA A 87 2.23 0.32 -15.32
CA ALA A 87 3.53 0.91 -15.64
C ALA A 87 4.62 -0.10 -16.05
N GLY A 88 4.35 -1.41 -16.01
CA GLY A 88 5.28 -2.48 -16.40
C GLY A 88 5.50 -3.55 -15.33
N VAL A 89 6.56 -4.34 -15.53
CA VAL A 89 6.97 -5.44 -14.65
C VAL A 89 8.08 -4.97 -13.72
N PHE A 90 7.94 -5.27 -12.43
CA PHE A 90 8.88 -4.87 -11.40
C PHE A 90 9.27 -6.05 -10.52
N ARG A 91 10.51 -6.04 -10.06
CA ARG A 91 11.03 -6.98 -9.05
C ARG A 91 11.44 -6.19 -7.81
N VAL A 92 11.03 -6.67 -6.65
CA VAL A 92 11.37 -6.07 -5.36
C VAL A 92 11.99 -7.12 -4.45
N ARG A 93 13.27 -6.94 -4.11
CA ARG A 93 13.94 -7.75 -3.10
C ARG A 93 14.17 -6.93 -1.84
N ARG A 94 13.71 -7.43 -0.70
CA ARG A 94 13.92 -6.82 0.62
C ARG A 94 14.54 -7.79 1.60
N THR A 95 15.39 -7.25 2.45
CA THR A 95 15.98 -7.96 3.59
C THR A 95 15.60 -7.19 4.85
N PRO A 96 15.02 -7.83 5.88
CA PRO A 96 14.77 -7.18 7.16
C PRO A 96 16.06 -6.91 7.91
N GLU A 97 16.00 -6.07 8.94
CA GLU A 97 17.07 -5.99 9.92
C GLU A 97 17.10 -7.27 10.76
N TYR A 98 18.28 -7.84 10.99
CA TYR A 98 18.43 -8.95 11.94
C TYR A 98 19.86 -9.08 12.47
N ARG A 99 20.03 -9.78 13.59
CA ARG A 99 21.35 -10.12 14.13
C ARG A 99 21.91 -11.35 13.43
N ARG A 100 23.11 -11.22 12.89
CA ARG A 100 23.88 -12.33 12.30
C ARG A 100 25.23 -12.50 12.99
N PRO A 101 25.88 -13.67 12.92
CA PRO A 101 27.26 -13.84 13.35
C PRO A 101 28.21 -12.91 12.59
N LYS A 102 29.25 -12.43 13.26
CA LYS A 102 30.31 -11.68 12.57
C LYS A 102 31.06 -12.59 11.61
N LYS A 103 31.43 -12.07 10.42
CA LYS A 103 32.29 -12.79 9.46
C LYS A 103 33.69 -13.06 10.02
N ARG A 104 34.14 -12.27 10.99
CA ARG A 104 35.43 -12.39 11.67
C ARG A 104 35.26 -12.11 13.17
N GLY A 105 35.87 -12.93 14.01
CA GLY A 105 35.80 -12.83 15.47
C GLY A 105 34.54 -13.47 16.07
N THR A 106 34.36 -13.30 17.39
CA THR A 106 33.21 -13.84 18.14
C THR A 106 32.09 -12.79 18.29
N GLY A 107 30.86 -13.26 18.46
CA GLY A 107 29.67 -12.42 18.67
C GLY A 107 28.86 -12.12 17.42
N THR A 108 27.86 -11.25 17.58
CA THR A 108 26.88 -10.91 16.54
C THR A 108 27.06 -9.48 16.03
N THR A 109 26.52 -9.20 14.85
CA THR A 109 26.44 -7.88 14.23
C THR A 109 25.07 -7.71 13.57
N THR A 110 24.61 -6.47 13.47
CA THR A 110 23.33 -6.14 12.83
C THR A 110 23.50 -6.15 11.31
N GLN A 111 22.78 -7.03 10.62
CA GLN A 111 22.46 -6.87 9.20
C GLN A 111 21.40 -5.78 9.10
N GLN A 112 21.71 -4.68 8.42
CA GLN A 112 20.77 -3.59 8.18
C GLN A 112 19.69 -4.03 7.19
N ALA A 113 18.48 -3.48 7.36
CA ALA A 113 17.42 -3.65 6.38
C ALA A 113 17.85 -3.10 5.02
N SER A 114 17.42 -3.74 3.93
CA SER A 114 17.73 -3.28 2.57
C SER A 114 16.57 -3.51 1.62
N VAL A 115 16.57 -2.78 0.52
CA VAL A 115 15.66 -2.94 -0.60
C VAL A 115 16.43 -2.80 -1.90
N ARG A 116 15.99 -3.50 -2.93
CA ARG A 116 16.36 -3.28 -4.31
C ARG A 116 15.10 -3.38 -5.16
N LEU A 117 14.86 -2.36 -5.97
CA LEU A 117 13.73 -2.27 -6.89
C LEU A 117 14.28 -2.26 -8.30
N TRP A 118 13.84 -3.20 -9.13
CA TRP A 118 14.17 -3.27 -10.54
C TRP A 118 12.93 -3.10 -11.40
N ARG A 119 13.11 -2.49 -12.56
CA ARG A 119 12.20 -2.62 -13.70
C ARG A 119 12.70 -3.74 -14.59
N LEU A 120 11.85 -4.73 -14.86
CA LEU A 120 12.17 -5.83 -15.76
C LEU A 120 11.65 -5.51 -17.17
N ALA A 121 12.31 -6.06 -18.18
CA ALA A 121 11.86 -5.92 -19.57
C ALA A 121 10.56 -6.71 -19.83
N GLU A 122 10.44 -7.87 -19.20
CA GLU A 122 9.31 -8.77 -19.30
C GLU A 122 9.17 -9.59 -18.01
N VAL A 123 8.10 -10.38 -17.92
CA VAL A 123 7.90 -11.31 -16.80
C VAL A 123 8.85 -12.49 -16.98
N PRO A 124 9.79 -12.74 -16.05
CA PRO A 124 10.67 -13.90 -16.13
C PRO A 124 9.88 -15.20 -15.90
N PRO A 125 10.42 -16.36 -16.32
CA PRO A 125 9.83 -17.66 -16.00
C PRO A 125 9.55 -17.78 -14.49
N THR A 126 8.30 -18.03 -14.14
CA THR A 126 7.79 -17.99 -12.75
C THR A 126 7.91 -19.30 -12.01
N ASP A 127 8.28 -20.38 -12.70
CA ASP A 127 8.43 -21.74 -12.17
C ASP A 127 9.86 -22.01 -11.66
N ALA A 128 10.83 -21.18 -12.06
CA ALA A 128 12.24 -21.30 -11.72
C ALA A 128 12.74 -20.06 -10.95
N PRO A 129 13.00 -20.15 -9.64
CA PRO A 129 13.40 -18.98 -8.85
C PRO A 129 14.76 -18.42 -9.27
N ASP A 130 15.66 -19.24 -9.82
CA ASP A 130 16.96 -18.78 -10.31
C ASP A 130 16.82 -17.96 -11.60
N ALA A 131 15.84 -18.28 -12.46
CA ALA A 131 15.54 -17.48 -13.64
C ALA A 131 15.01 -16.08 -13.28
N VAL A 132 14.28 -15.96 -12.16
CA VAL A 132 13.87 -14.66 -11.60
C VAL A 132 15.08 -13.87 -11.10
N GLU A 133 16.07 -14.55 -10.51
CA GLU A 133 17.27 -13.91 -9.98
C GLU A 133 18.16 -13.35 -11.09
N ASP A 134 18.30 -14.10 -12.20
CA ASP A 134 19.10 -13.75 -13.38
C ASP A 134 18.35 -12.85 -14.39
N ALA A 135 17.07 -12.55 -14.13
CA ALA A 135 16.25 -11.73 -15.01
C ALA A 135 16.90 -10.36 -15.28
N ALA A 136 17.05 -10.02 -16.56
CA ALA A 136 17.57 -8.73 -16.96
C ALA A 136 16.62 -7.60 -16.52
N GLY A 137 17.18 -6.61 -15.82
CA GLY A 137 16.41 -5.48 -15.33
C GLY A 137 17.26 -4.26 -15.00
N GLU A 138 16.63 -3.09 -15.11
CA GLU A 138 17.22 -1.81 -14.71
C GLU A 138 16.99 -1.63 -13.21
N LEU A 139 18.06 -1.45 -12.43
CA LEU A 139 17.95 -1.11 -11.00
C LEU A 139 17.47 0.34 -10.87
N LEU A 140 16.23 0.52 -10.41
CA LEU A 140 15.63 1.84 -10.22
C LEU A 140 16.09 2.49 -8.92
N SER A 141 16.14 1.73 -7.82
CA SER A 141 16.66 2.23 -6.54
C SER A 141 17.09 1.10 -5.61
N ALA A 142 18.08 1.40 -4.77
CA ALA A 142 18.51 0.58 -3.64
C ALA A 142 18.36 1.31 -2.28
N ARG A 143 17.74 2.49 -2.28
CA ARG A 143 17.50 3.30 -1.07
C ARG A 143 16.09 3.03 -0.56
N LEU A 144 15.97 2.80 0.76
CA LEU A 144 14.71 2.41 1.41
C LEU A 144 13.56 3.39 1.12
N ASP A 145 13.84 4.69 1.26
CA ASP A 145 12.84 5.74 1.08
C ASP A 145 12.42 5.90 -0.39
N GLU A 146 13.39 5.99 -1.30
CA GLU A 146 13.14 6.17 -2.73
C GLU A 146 12.39 4.98 -3.34
N ALA A 147 12.82 3.75 -3.03
CA ALA A 147 12.11 2.56 -3.49
C ALA A 147 10.72 2.46 -2.85
N GLY A 148 10.55 2.85 -1.59
CA GLY A 148 9.26 2.90 -0.91
C GLY A 148 8.30 3.92 -1.54
N ASP A 149 8.79 5.09 -1.93
CA ASP A 149 8.02 6.10 -2.65
C ASP A 149 7.61 5.62 -4.03
N GLU A 150 8.55 5.01 -4.76
CA GLU A 150 8.28 4.50 -6.10
C GLU A 150 7.27 3.34 -6.07
N ILE A 151 7.42 2.37 -5.17
CA ILE A 151 6.45 1.28 -5.02
C ILE A 151 5.06 1.82 -4.67
N ARG A 152 4.96 2.82 -3.78
CA ARG A 152 3.67 3.46 -3.46
C ARG A 152 3.04 4.12 -4.68
N ARG A 153 3.84 4.80 -5.52
CA ARG A 153 3.34 5.40 -6.77
C ARG A 153 2.87 4.34 -7.77
N LEU A 154 3.64 3.25 -7.93
CA LEU A 154 3.37 2.17 -8.89
C LEU A 154 2.15 1.33 -8.51
N VAL A 155 2.01 0.98 -7.22
CA VAL A 155 0.89 0.19 -6.70
C VAL A 155 -0.37 1.04 -6.55
N GLY A 156 -0.22 2.34 -6.28
CA GLY A 156 -1.33 3.27 -6.09
C GLY A 156 -2.06 3.12 -4.74
N LEU A 157 -1.60 2.21 -3.88
CA LEU A 157 -2.14 1.97 -2.55
C LEU A 157 -1.03 2.07 -1.50
N ASP A 158 -1.34 2.70 -0.37
CA ASP A 158 -0.57 2.64 0.86
C ASP A 158 -0.75 1.27 1.55
N ARG A 159 0.15 0.94 2.50
CA ARG A 159 0.12 -0.33 3.23
C ARG A 159 -1.26 -0.62 3.85
N ARG A 160 -1.86 0.39 4.50
CA ARG A 160 -3.12 0.23 5.22
C ARG A 160 -4.25 -0.05 4.25
N GLN A 161 -4.29 0.66 3.12
CA GLN A 161 -5.23 0.40 2.04
C GLN A 161 -5.06 -1.01 1.48
N LEU A 162 -3.83 -1.42 1.11
CA LEU A 162 -3.59 -2.78 0.59
C LEU A 162 -4.07 -3.86 1.56
N VAL A 163 -3.74 -3.74 2.84
CA VAL A 163 -4.17 -4.68 3.88
C VAL A 163 -5.69 -4.68 4.02
N GLN A 164 -6.35 -3.53 3.97
CA GLN A 164 -7.81 -3.50 4.12
C GLN A 164 -8.57 -4.02 2.90
N THR A 165 -7.97 -4.02 1.71
CA THR A 165 -8.72 -4.14 0.45
C THR A 165 -8.29 -5.32 -0.42
N VAL A 166 -7.02 -5.71 -0.36
CA VAL A 166 -6.45 -6.84 -1.12
C VAL A 166 -6.19 -8.03 -0.21
N VAL A 167 -5.74 -7.77 1.02
CA VAL A 167 -5.33 -8.79 1.99
C VAL A 167 -6.31 -8.81 3.14
N LEU A 168 -7.52 -9.33 2.96
CA LEU A 168 -8.53 -9.31 4.03
C LEU A 168 -8.06 -10.11 5.26
N PRO A 169 -7.61 -9.46 6.36
CA PRO A 169 -7.12 -10.17 7.53
C PRO A 169 -8.31 -10.86 8.22
N GLN A 170 -8.05 -12.02 8.80
CA GLN A 170 -9.08 -12.77 9.53
C GLN A 170 -9.69 -11.90 10.65
N GLY A 171 -10.99 -11.59 10.57
CA GLY A 171 -11.72 -10.76 11.52
C GLY A 171 -11.84 -9.27 11.14
N GLU A 172 -10.93 -8.73 10.33
CA GLU A 172 -10.98 -7.30 9.92
C GLU A 172 -12.01 -7.01 8.83
N PHE A 173 -12.40 -8.02 8.02
CA PHE A 173 -13.56 -7.87 7.13
C PHE A 173 -14.86 -7.59 7.92
N ALA A 174 -15.01 -8.19 9.10
CA ALA A 174 -16.13 -7.87 9.98
C ALA A 174 -16.05 -6.42 10.47
N THR A 175 -14.85 -5.90 10.75
CA THR A 175 -14.62 -4.49 11.06
C THR A 175 -14.99 -3.59 9.89
N PHE A 176 -14.64 -3.94 8.65
CA PHE A 176 -15.07 -3.24 7.45
C PHE A 176 -16.61 -3.25 7.29
N LEU A 177 -17.25 -4.42 7.46
CA LEU A 177 -18.71 -4.52 7.41
C LEU A 177 -19.39 -3.66 8.49
N ARG A 178 -18.80 -3.60 9.69
CA ARG A 178 -19.27 -2.84 10.84
C ARG A 178 -18.83 -1.36 10.86
N ALA A 179 -17.96 -0.94 9.94
CA ALA A 179 -17.46 0.42 9.88
C ALA A 179 -18.59 1.41 9.62
N LYS A 180 -18.46 2.66 10.10
CA LYS A 180 -19.47 3.68 9.81
C LYS A 180 -19.51 3.95 8.29
N PRO A 181 -20.65 4.39 7.74
CA PRO A 181 -20.77 4.71 6.32
C PRO A 181 -19.68 5.67 5.82
N GLU A 182 -19.30 6.64 6.64
CA GLU A 182 -18.25 7.63 6.39
C GLU A 182 -16.87 6.98 6.22
N ASP A 183 -16.46 6.13 7.17
CA ASP A 183 -15.17 5.42 7.14
C ASP A 183 -15.07 4.48 5.93
N ARG A 184 -16.19 3.82 5.62
CA ARG A 184 -16.31 2.92 4.47
C ARG A 184 -16.19 3.68 3.15
N ALA A 185 -16.82 4.85 3.05
CA ALA A 185 -16.76 5.68 1.85
C ALA A 185 -15.32 6.17 1.58
N VAL A 186 -14.58 6.59 2.61
CA VAL A 186 -13.17 6.97 2.48
C VAL A 186 -12.31 5.81 2.00
N LEU A 187 -12.56 4.60 2.51
CA LEU A 187 -11.86 3.39 2.09
C LEU A 187 -12.14 3.04 0.61
N LEU A 188 -13.40 3.02 0.20
CA LEU A 188 -13.77 2.73 -1.19
C LEU A 188 -13.24 3.81 -2.14
N GLN A 189 -13.24 5.07 -1.73
CA GLN A 189 -12.68 6.15 -2.55
C GLN A 189 -11.21 5.90 -2.87
N LYS A 190 -10.46 5.49 -1.86
CA LYS A 190 -9.05 5.13 -1.94
C LYS A 190 -8.78 3.89 -2.79
N VAL A 191 -9.62 2.87 -2.69
CA VAL A 191 -9.50 1.65 -3.52
C VAL A 191 -9.70 1.94 -5.00
N PHE A 192 -10.73 2.71 -5.32
CA PHE A 192 -11.10 2.99 -6.70
C PHE A 192 -10.37 4.19 -7.30
N GLY A 193 -9.40 4.77 -6.58
CA GLY A 193 -8.65 5.94 -7.06
C GLY A 193 -9.54 7.16 -7.32
N THR A 194 -10.62 7.34 -6.56
CA THR A 194 -11.63 8.39 -6.81
C THR A 194 -11.43 9.65 -5.98
N GLU A 195 -10.30 9.78 -5.29
CA GLU A 195 -9.96 10.95 -4.47
C GLU A 195 -9.88 12.23 -5.32
N LEU A 196 -9.49 12.10 -6.59
CA LEU A 196 -9.50 13.21 -7.54
C LEU A 196 -10.91 13.78 -7.71
N TYR A 197 -11.91 12.91 -7.89
CA TYR A 197 -13.31 13.33 -8.06
C TYR A 197 -13.86 13.95 -6.79
N HIS A 198 -13.49 13.41 -5.63
CA HIS A 198 -13.89 13.98 -4.35
C HIS A 198 -13.29 15.40 -4.16
N ARG A 199 -12.00 15.59 -4.46
CA ARG A 199 -11.36 16.92 -4.42
C ARG A 199 -12.00 17.90 -5.40
N ALA A 200 -12.32 17.45 -6.62
CA ALA A 200 -13.01 18.26 -7.60
C ALA A 200 -14.41 18.70 -7.10
N ALA A 201 -15.18 17.75 -6.53
CA ALA A 201 -16.50 18.03 -5.96
C ALA A 201 -16.42 19.01 -4.79
N ALA A 202 -15.46 18.84 -3.88
CA ALA A 202 -15.23 19.76 -2.76
C ALA A 202 -14.91 21.18 -3.25
N ARG A 203 -14.06 21.30 -4.28
CA ARG A 203 -13.71 22.59 -4.86
C ARG A 203 -14.91 23.27 -5.53
N LEU A 204 -15.72 22.52 -6.26
CA LEU A 204 -16.94 23.03 -6.88
C LEU A 204 -17.96 23.49 -5.82
N ALA A 205 -18.09 22.75 -4.72
CA ALA A 205 -18.97 23.14 -3.61
C ALA A 205 -18.53 24.45 -2.94
N GLU A 206 -17.23 24.67 -2.75
CA GLU A 206 -16.71 25.96 -2.26
C GLU A 206 -17.02 27.10 -3.22
N LEU A 207 -16.77 26.92 -4.52
CA LEU A 207 -17.06 27.92 -5.53
C LEU A 207 -18.56 28.27 -5.56
N ALA A 208 -19.43 27.26 -5.43
CA ALA A 208 -20.87 27.44 -5.36
C ALA A 208 -21.29 28.23 -4.11
N ARG A 209 -20.73 27.91 -2.94
CA ARG A 209 -20.99 28.66 -1.70
C ARG A 209 -20.55 30.12 -1.83
N ALA A 210 -19.35 30.37 -2.33
CA ALA A 210 -18.83 31.73 -2.51
C ALA A 210 -19.66 32.54 -3.53
N ALA A 211 -20.12 31.91 -4.62
CA ALA A 211 -21.03 32.54 -5.56
C ALA A 211 -22.36 32.91 -4.89
N ARG A 212 -22.93 31.99 -4.09
CA ARG A 212 -24.20 32.20 -3.40
C ARG A 212 -24.13 33.31 -2.35
N SER A 213 -23.06 33.35 -1.55
CA SER A 213 -22.84 34.44 -0.59
C SER A 213 -22.73 35.81 -1.26
N ARG A 214 -22.09 35.90 -2.43
CA ARG A 214 -22.03 37.15 -3.21
C ARG A 214 -23.40 37.58 -3.72
N THR A 215 -24.20 36.65 -4.24
CA THR A 215 -25.56 36.96 -4.70
C THR A 215 -26.49 37.37 -3.56
N ASP A 216 -26.36 36.73 -2.39
CA ASP A 216 -27.17 37.05 -1.22
C ASP A 216 -26.80 38.42 -0.65
N ALA A 217 -25.50 38.73 -0.55
CA ALA A 217 -25.03 40.05 -0.14
C ALA A 217 -25.47 41.17 -1.10
N ALA A 218 -25.39 40.93 -2.41
CA ALA A 218 -25.87 41.88 -3.42
C ALA A 218 -27.39 42.11 -3.31
N ARG A 219 -28.17 41.03 -3.10
CA ARG A 219 -29.62 41.14 -2.86
C ARG A 219 -29.93 41.95 -1.60
N GLN A 220 -29.26 41.68 -0.50
CA GLN A 220 -29.44 42.43 0.74
C GLN A 220 -29.09 43.91 0.57
N GLY A 221 -28.02 44.22 -0.18
CA GLY A 221 -27.66 45.60 -0.52
C GLY A 221 -28.74 46.32 -1.33
N VAL A 222 -29.32 45.67 -2.34
CA VAL A 222 -30.45 46.23 -3.12
C VAL A 222 -31.67 46.48 -2.23
N VAL A 223 -32.03 45.53 -1.36
CA VAL A 223 -33.16 45.69 -0.43
C VAL A 223 -32.92 46.84 0.53
N ALA A 224 -31.73 46.94 1.12
CA ALA A 224 -31.36 48.02 2.03
C ALA A 224 -31.44 49.39 1.34
N PHE A 225 -30.94 49.49 0.10
CA PHE A 225 -31.02 50.72 -0.69
C PHE A 225 -32.47 51.14 -0.98
N ILE A 226 -33.35 50.19 -1.35
CA ILE A 226 -34.77 50.46 -1.59
C ILE A 226 -35.45 50.99 -0.31
N ILE A 227 -35.20 50.36 0.84
CA ILE A 227 -35.75 50.82 2.12
C ILE A 227 -35.29 52.24 2.43
N GLN A 228 -34.01 52.55 2.25
CA GLN A 228 -33.47 53.89 2.50
C GLN A 228 -34.09 54.95 1.58
N LEU A 229 -34.36 54.60 0.32
CA LEU A 229 -35.02 55.49 -0.64
C LEU A 229 -36.49 55.78 -0.25
N TYR A 230 -37.20 54.77 0.26
CA TYR A 230 -38.56 54.94 0.79
C TYR A 230 -38.59 55.85 2.03
N MET A 231 -37.64 55.69 2.95
CA MET A 231 -37.57 56.50 4.18
C MET A 231 -37.26 57.98 3.88
N LEU A 232 -36.40 58.26 2.89
CA LEU A 232 -36.09 59.63 2.45
C LEU A 232 -37.28 60.31 1.74
N GLY A 233 -38.10 59.54 1.02
CA GLY A 233 -39.29 60.06 0.35
C GLY A 233 -40.45 60.43 1.29
N GLU A 234 -40.50 59.88 2.52
CA GLU A 234 -41.49 60.28 3.52
C GLU A 234 -41.11 61.56 4.29
N GLU A 235 -39.82 61.94 4.35
CA GLU A 235 -39.36 63.15 5.03
C GLU A 235 -39.59 64.43 4.19
N ASP A 236 -39.54 64.34 2.87
CA ASP A 236 -39.82 65.48 1.95
C ASP A 236 -41.33 65.78 1.75
N GLY A 237 -42.21 64.98 2.36
CA GLY A 237 -43.68 65.08 2.23
C GLY A 237 -44.42 65.77 3.39
N ARG A 238 -43.70 66.35 4.35
CA ARG A 238 -44.26 67.13 5.49
C ARG A 238 -43.81 68.57 5.45
#